data_AF-A0A367KX87-F1
#
_entry.id   AF-A0A367KX87-F1
#
_cell.length_a   1.000
_cell.length_b   1.000
_cell.length_c   1.000
_cell.angle_alpha   90.00
_cell.angle_beta   90.00
_cell.angle_gamma   90.00
#
_symmetry.space_group_name_H-M   'P 1'
#
loop_
_entity.id
_entity.type
_entity.pdbx_description
1 polymer ?
#
loop_
_entity_poly.entity_id
_entity_poly.type
_entity_poly.pdbx_seq_one_letter_code
_entity_poly.pdbx_strand_id
1 'polypeptide(L)' 'MFFCFTFGLERFKRKSHSHVWHCPNCQAHSVYLVKSNECFTFCFVPLIPCGGTKQLYECTTCGWVNVYQPPA' A
#
# COMPACT_ATOMS: atom_id res chain seq x y z
N MET A 1 -19.14 24.33 -22.92
CA MET A 1 -18.82 22.93 -22.57
C MET A 1 -17.71 22.97 -21.53
N PHE A 2 -18.07 22.94 -20.24
CA PHE A 2 -17.09 22.94 -19.16
C PHE A 2 -16.50 21.53 -19.05
N PHE A 3 -15.29 21.33 -19.56
CA PHE A 3 -14.51 20.15 -19.19
C PHE A 3 -14.01 20.38 -17.77
N CYS A 4 -14.68 19.77 -16.79
CA CYS A 4 -14.14 19.64 -15.44
C CYS A 4 -12.96 18.67 -15.51
N PHE A 5 -11.76 19.21 -15.74
CA PHE A 5 -10.52 18.47 -15.58
C PHE A 5 -10.33 18.18 -14.08
N THR A 6 -10.76 17.00 -13.64
CA THR A 6 -10.48 16.52 -12.29
C THR A 6 -9.06 15.96 -12.28
N PHE A 7 -8.18 16.60 -11.51
CA PHE A 7 -6.85 16.10 -11.19
C PHE A 7 -6.93 15.42 -9.82
N GLY A 8 -6.44 14.18 -9.72
CA GLY A 8 -6.44 13.40 -8.49
C GLY A 8 -5.10 12.70 -8.27
N LEU A 9 -4.70 12.56 -7.02
CA LEU A 9 -3.57 11.70 -6.64
C LEU A 9 -4.14 10.54 -5.84
N GLU A 10 -4.31 9.39 -6.49
CA GLU A 10 -4.90 8.21 -5.87
C GLU A 10 -3.83 7.30 -5.28
N ARG A 11 -4.10 6.82 -4.05
CA ARG A 11 -3.23 5.89 -3.33
C ARG A 11 -3.72 4.48 -3.54
N PHE A 12 -3.01 3.71 -4.37
CA PHE A 12 -3.26 2.29 -4.57
C PHE A 12 -2.50 1.47 -3.53
N LYS A 13 -3.24 0.80 -2.64
CA LYS A 13 -2.68 -0.19 -1.72
C LYS A 13 -2.97 -1.60 -2.24
N ARG A 14 -1.93 -2.37 -2.55
CA ARG A 14 -2.05 -3.80 -2.88
C ARG A 14 -1.48 -4.65 -1.76
N LYS A 15 -2.30 -5.55 -1.22
CA LYS A 15 -1.87 -6.56 -0.25
C LYS A 15 -1.29 -7.76 -0.99
N SER A 16 -0.05 -8.12 -0.69
CA SER A 16 0.60 -9.33 -1.20
C SER A 16 0.42 -10.44 -0.17
N HIS A 17 -0.39 -11.45 -0.50
CA HIS A 17 -0.64 -12.62 0.35
C HIS A 17 0.49 -13.66 0.32
N SER A 18 1.58 -13.41 -0.42
CA SER A 18 2.62 -14.39 -0.71
C SER A 18 3.51 -14.74 0.48
N HIS A 19 3.62 -13.88 1.48
CA HIS A 19 4.49 -14.09 2.63
C HIS A 19 3.79 -13.63 3.90
N VAL A 20 3.72 -14.53 4.88
CA VAL A 20 3.15 -14.29 6.20
C VAL A 20 4.30 -14.29 7.19
N TRP A 21 4.60 -13.14 7.79
CA TRP A 21 5.64 -13.00 8.81
C TRP A 21 5.06 -13.01 10.22
N HIS A 22 5.94 -13.24 11.19
CA HIS A 22 5.61 -13.16 12.60
C HIS A 22 5.53 -11.70 13.07
N CYS A 23 4.43 -11.33 13.72
CA CYS A 23 4.27 -9.98 14.24
C CYS A 23 5.08 -9.80 15.54
N PRO A 24 6.01 -8.82 15.63
CA PRO A 24 6.76 -8.59 16.86
C PRO A 24 5.89 -8.05 18.01
N ASN A 25 4.70 -7.53 17.70
CA ASN A 25 3.79 -6.95 18.69
C ASN A 25 2.81 -7.98 19.30
N CYS A 26 2.23 -8.86 18.48
CA CYS A 26 1.19 -9.81 18.92
C CYS A 26 1.55 -11.28 18.71
N GLN A 27 2.73 -11.58 18.16
CA GLN A 27 3.20 -12.94 17.86
C GLN A 27 2.28 -13.75 16.94
N ALA A 28 1.34 -13.11 16.26
CA ALA A 28 0.52 -13.74 15.25
C ALA A 28 1.29 -13.85 13.92
N HIS A 29 1.12 -14.99 13.22
CA HIS A 29 1.53 -15.16 11.83
C HIS A 29 0.48 -14.53 10.92
N SER A 30 0.42 -13.21 10.92
CA SER A 30 -0.61 -12.47 10.19
C SER A 30 -0.09 -11.15 9.65
N VAL A 31 1.23 -11.02 9.49
CA VAL A 31 1.86 -9.86 8.87
C VAL A 31 1.99 -10.11 7.37
N TYR A 32 1.46 -9.20 6.56
CA TYR A 32 1.50 -9.25 5.11
C TYR A 32 2.17 -8.01 4.52
N LEU A 33 2.73 -8.16 3.33
CA LEU A 33 3.37 -7.06 2.62
C LEU A 33 2.33 -6.24 1.87
N VAL A 34 2.33 -4.93 2.10
CA VAL A 34 1.48 -3.93 1.47
C VAL A 34 2.34 -3.07 0.58
N LYS A 35 2.10 -3.13 -0.74
CA LYS A 35 2.69 -2.19 -1.69
C LYS A 35 1.75 -1.00 -1.84
N SER A 36 2.21 0.17 -1.42
CA SER A 36 1.52 1.45 -1.61
C SER A 36 2.16 2.20 -2.77
N ASN A 37 1.38 2.43 -3.83
CA ASN A 37 1.76 3.20 -4.99
C ASN A 37 0.89 4.44 -5.10
N GLU A 38 1.51 5.58 -5.43
CA GLU A 38 0.78 6.82 -5.72
C GLU A 38 0.70 6.98 -7.24
N CYS A 39 -0.54 7.00 -7.77
CA CYS A 39 -0.80 7.21 -9.19
C CYS A 39 -1.49 8.55 -9.38
N PHE A 40 -0.98 9.34 -10.32
CA PHE A 40 -1.66 10.55 -10.75
C PHE A 40 -2.74 10.19 -11.75
N THR A 41 -3.97 10.57 -11.42
CA THR A 41 -5.14 10.40 -12.26
C THR A 41 -5.54 11.74 -12.86
N PHE A 42 -5.73 11.74 -14.18
CA PHE A 42 -6.24 12.88 -14.93
C PHE A 42 -7.52 12.45 -15.62
N CYS A 43 -8.63 13.12 -15.33
CA CYS A 43 -9.95 12.76 -15.88
C CYS A 43 -10.27 11.26 -15.66
N PHE A 44 -10.00 10.73 -14.47
CA PHE A 44 -10.21 9.31 -14.11
C PHE A 44 -9.33 8.30 -14.87
N VAL A 45 -8.38 8.75 -15.68
CA VAL A 45 -7.39 7.89 -16.32
C VAL A 45 -6.09 7.95 -15.51
N PRO A 46 -5.59 6.83 -14.95
CA PRO A 46 -4.27 6.79 -14.33
C PRO A 46 -3.20 6.95 -15.41
N LEU A 47 -2.58 8.13 -15.48
CA LEU A 47 -1.60 8.45 -16.53
C LEU A 47 -0.18 8.10 -16.13
N ILE A 48 0.24 8.47 -14.91
CA ILE A 48 1.64 8.37 -14.48
C ILE A 48 1.70 7.92 -13.02
N PRO A 49 2.48 6.88 -12.67
CA PRO A 49 2.84 6.62 -11.28
C PRO A 49 3.72 7.78 -10.79
N CYS A 50 3.16 8.65 -9.95
CA CYS A 50 3.83 9.89 -9.50
C CYS A 50 4.71 9.68 -8.26
N GLY A 51 4.93 8.44 -7.82
CA GLY A 51 5.73 8.15 -6.65
C GLY A 51 6.44 6.81 -6.68
N GLY A 52 7.47 6.68 -5.87
CA GLY A 52 8.13 5.41 -5.60
C GLY A 52 7.18 4.42 -4.93
N THR A 53 7.31 3.14 -5.28
CA THR A 53 6.56 2.06 -4.62
C THR A 53 7.03 1.93 -3.18
N LYS A 54 6.18 2.24 -2.19
CA LYS A 54 6.50 2.02 -0.78
C LYS A 54 6.05 0.62 -0.38
N GLN A 55 6.98 -0.15 0.20
CA GLN A 55 6.67 -1.43 0.79
C GLN A 55 6.44 -1.23 2.29
N LEU A 56 5.33 -1.74 2.79
CA LEU A 56 4.93 -1.69 4.19
C LEU A 56 4.58 -3.12 4.62
N TYR A 57 4.76 -3.42 5.89
CA TYR A 57 4.37 -4.68 6.52
C TYR A 57 3.27 -4.38 7.50
N GLU A 58 2.10 -4.97 7.32
CA GLU A 58 0.93 -4.73 8.15
C GLU A 58 0.44 -6.04 8.77
N CYS A 59 0.14 -6.03 10.06
CA CYS A 59 -0.47 -7.15 10.77
C CYS A 59 -1.99 -7.06 10.73
N THR A 60 -2.71 -8.07 10.19
CA THR A 60 -4.19 -8.08 10.22
C THR A 60 -4.76 -8.22 11.64
N THR A 61 -4.02 -8.82 12.56
CA THR A 61 -4.52 -9.13 13.91
C THR A 61 -4.48 -7.91 14.84
N CYS A 62 -3.35 -7.19 14.88
CA CYS A 62 -3.15 -6.08 15.81
C CYS A 62 -2.95 -4.72 15.14
N GLY A 63 -2.97 -4.64 13.81
CA GLY A 63 -2.78 -3.38 13.07
C GLY A 63 -1.36 -2.81 13.14
N TRP A 64 -0.36 -3.60 13.54
CA TRP A 64 1.05 -3.18 13.52
C TRP A 64 1.50 -2.88 12.08
N VAL A 65 2.12 -1.72 11.85
CA VAL A 65 2.62 -1.30 10.54
C VAL A 65 4.08 -0.91 10.63
N ASN A 66 4.92 -1.41 9.72
CA ASN A 66 6.32 -1.02 9.63
C ASN A 66 6.83 -0.97 8.18
N VAL A 67 7.87 -0.20 7.91
CA VAL A 67 8.56 -0.15 6.61
C VAL A 67 9.64 -1.23 6.52
N TYR A 68 10.20 -1.63 7.67
CA TYR A 68 11.22 -2.66 7.75
C TYR A 68 10.61 -4.06 7.74
N GLN A 69 11.30 -4.98 7.06
CA GLN A 69 10.91 -6.39 7.06
C GLN A 69 11.00 -6.95 8.49
N PRO A 70 9.91 -7.54 9.02
CA PRO A 70 9.96 -8.24 10.30
C PRO A 70 10.83 -9.51 10.18
N PRO A 71 11.36 -10.01 11.31
CA PRO A 71 12.02 -11.31 11.33
C PRO A 71 11.06 -12.40 10.83
N ALA A 72 11.63 -13.39 10.14
CA ALA A 72 10.89 -14.55 9.61
C ALA A 72 10.22 -15.35 10.73
#